data_AF-A0A9E2M2N0-F1
#
_entry.id   AF-A0A9E2M2N0-F1
#
_cell.length_a   1.000
_cell.length_b   1.000
_cell.length_c   1.000
_cell.angle_alpha   90.00
_cell.angle_beta   90.00
_cell.angle_gamma   90.00
#
_symmetry.space_group_name_H-M   'P 1'
#
loop_
_entity.id
_entity.type
_entity.pdbx_description
1 polymer ?
#
loop_
_entity_poly.entity_id
_entity_poly.type
_entity_poly.pdbx_seq_one_letter_code
_entity_poly.pdbx_strand_id
1 'polypeptide(L)'
;MMTTTRPEADQKEPTWHWWLLVLVPLVWVAYWFVSIQYFGEVNISDKGAFGDMFGGLNALFSGLAFGGLIIAILLQRRQLKLQVDELALQRKELELTRKELKGQKQQLEQQNRTLSRQNFENTFFQLLSLYNELVTSLKTGSATTGRDCFMTFCNLYFRAVQESIKGGQRMTDKSLGEIYSIQFAGFPKEVSNCFRLLYNILKFVDRSSMSDGKVYTNLVRALLTEDELLLIFYNCYSEQGKKLKPLLERYSMLKHLNRKRLLDESHAAFYHHNAYTRSVPLE
;
A
#
# COMPACT_ATOMS: atom_id res chain seq x y z
N MET A 1 19.31 19.30 -5.83
CA MET A 1 20.27 20.37 -6.22
C MET A 1 19.49 21.45 -6.94
N MET A 2 19.21 22.56 -6.26
CA MET A 2 19.00 23.91 -6.82
C MET A 2 18.76 24.82 -5.61
N THR A 3 19.86 25.24 -5.00
CA THR A 3 19.89 26.33 -4.02
C THR A 3 19.75 27.64 -4.80
N THR A 4 18.54 28.18 -4.88
CA THR A 4 18.36 29.57 -5.30
C THR A 4 18.61 30.46 -4.10
N THR A 5 19.88 30.84 -3.91
CA THR A 5 20.27 31.98 -3.08
C THR A 5 19.71 33.24 -3.72
N ARG A 6 18.63 33.80 -3.15
CA ARG A 6 18.17 35.15 -3.47
C ARG A 6 19.08 36.12 -2.69
N PRO A 7 19.68 37.14 -3.31
CA PRO A 7 20.45 38.11 -2.54
C PRO A 7 19.48 38.93 -1.69
N GLU A 8 19.68 38.95 -0.38
CA GLU A 8 19.11 39.95 0.51
C GLU A 8 19.69 41.30 0.10
N ALA A 9 19.00 42.00 -0.79
CA ALA A 9 19.24 43.41 -0.99
C ALA A 9 18.70 44.13 0.25
N ASP A 10 19.60 44.48 1.17
CA ASP A 10 19.38 45.45 2.24
C ASP A 10 19.01 46.81 1.61
N GLN A 11 17.75 46.95 1.20
CA GLN A 11 17.16 48.22 0.81
C GLN A 11 16.90 49.01 2.08
N LYS A 12 17.94 49.66 2.60
CA LYS A 12 17.79 50.72 3.59
C LYS A 12 16.81 51.76 3.02
N GLU A 13 15.63 51.84 3.62
CA GLU A 13 14.63 52.81 3.20
C GLU A 13 15.22 54.22 3.31
N PRO A 14 15.11 55.05 2.27
CA PRO A 14 15.75 56.35 2.27
C PRO A 14 15.03 57.25 3.30
N THR A 15 15.75 57.65 4.35
CA THR A 15 15.26 58.39 5.53
C THR A 15 14.95 59.87 5.26
N TRP A 16 14.84 60.26 3.99
CA TRP A 16 14.62 61.65 3.56
C TRP A 16 13.30 62.24 4.09
N HIS A 17 12.32 61.38 4.37
CA HIS A 17 11.02 61.75 4.93
C HIS A 17 11.12 62.39 6.33
N TRP A 18 12.16 62.08 7.11
CA TRP A 18 12.41 62.71 8.41
C TRP A 18 12.78 64.20 8.27
N TRP A 19 13.40 64.61 7.17
CA TRP A 19 13.71 66.01 6.91
C TRP A 19 12.46 66.85 6.64
N LEU A 20 11.39 66.27 6.09
CA LEU A 20 10.12 66.96 5.89
C LEU A 20 9.47 67.35 7.24
N LEU A 21 9.60 66.51 8.27
CA LEU A 21 9.07 66.79 9.61
C LEU A 21 9.76 67.97 10.31
N VAL A 22 10.99 68.29 9.93
CA VAL A 22 11.74 69.44 10.46
C VAL A 22 11.56 70.67 9.58
N LEU A 23 11.54 70.48 8.25
CA LEU A 23 11.49 71.56 7.27
C LEU A 23 10.12 72.25 7.24
N VAL A 24 9.02 71.50 7.37
CA VAL A 24 7.66 72.09 7.34
C VAL A 24 7.43 73.04 8.53
N PRO A 25 7.72 72.67 9.79
CA PRO A 25 7.63 73.61 10.93
C PRO A 25 8.58 74.80 10.79
N LEU A 26 9.78 74.59 10.27
CA LEU A 26 10.78 75.65 10.10
C LEU A 26 10.32 76.69 9.07
N VAL A 27 9.74 76.25 7.94
CA VAL A 27 9.11 77.12 6.95
C VAL A 27 7.94 77.89 7.57
N TRP A 28 7.12 77.25 8.41
CA TRP A 28 6.04 77.90 9.14
C TRP A 28 6.53 78.99 10.10
N VAL A 29 7.57 78.71 10.89
CA VAL A 29 8.16 79.68 11.83
C VAL A 29 8.84 80.83 11.09
N ALA A 30 9.60 80.54 10.03
CA ALA A 30 10.24 81.56 9.21
C ALA A 30 9.22 82.48 8.53
N TYR A 31 8.13 81.91 8.00
CA TYR A 31 7.04 82.67 7.38
C TYR A 31 6.29 83.53 8.41
N TRP A 32 6.04 82.99 9.62
CA TRP A 32 5.47 83.75 10.73
C TRP A 32 6.35 84.95 11.13
N PHE A 33 7.66 84.75 11.21
CA PHE A 33 8.64 85.80 11.53
C PHE A 33 8.66 86.90 10.46
N VAL A 34 8.68 86.53 9.18
CA VAL A 34 8.63 87.49 8.06
C VAL A 34 7.34 88.30 8.06
N SER A 35 6.20 87.66 8.37
CA SER A 35 4.89 88.33 8.43
C SER A 35 4.85 89.45 9.48
N ILE A 36 5.40 89.21 10.68
CA ILE A 36 5.48 90.24 11.74
C ILE A 36 6.35 91.43 11.32
N GLN A 37 7.47 91.18 10.64
CA GLN A 37 8.42 92.23 10.22
C GLN A 37 7.85 93.15 9.14
N TYR A 38 6.97 92.66 8.27
CA TYR A 38 6.41 93.44 7.17
C TYR A 38 5.11 94.20 7.52
N PHE A 39 4.36 93.80 8.56
CA PHE A 39 3.04 94.39 8.86
C PHE A 39 2.92 95.19 10.17
N GLY A 40 3.93 95.18 11.06
CA GLY A 40 3.89 95.96 12.32
C GLY A 40 2.81 95.49 13.31
N GLU A 41 2.70 96.13 14.48
CA GLU A 41 1.80 95.71 15.58
C GLU A 41 0.37 95.41 15.10
N VAL A 42 0.01 94.12 15.13
CA VAL A 42 -1.31 93.63 14.68
C VAL A 42 -2.40 94.18 15.60
N ASN A 43 -3.10 95.22 15.16
CA ASN A 43 -4.29 95.72 15.84
C ASN A 43 -5.36 94.63 15.88
N ILE A 44 -6.08 94.51 17.00
CA ILE A 44 -7.02 93.40 17.25
C ILE A 44 -8.16 93.34 16.21
N SER A 45 -8.49 94.46 15.56
CA SER A 45 -9.48 94.52 14.46
C SER A 45 -9.00 93.93 13.13
N ASP A 46 -7.69 93.80 12.89
CA ASP A 46 -7.13 93.32 11.60
C ASP A 46 -6.72 91.84 11.62
N LYS A 47 -7.03 91.13 12.72
CA LYS A 47 -6.72 89.70 12.89
C LYS A 47 -7.33 88.81 11.79
N GLY A 48 -8.45 89.23 11.18
CA GLY A 48 -9.05 88.56 10.03
C GLY A 48 -8.17 88.64 8.78
N ALA A 49 -7.71 89.84 8.42
CA ALA A 49 -6.83 90.05 7.26
C ALA A 49 -5.46 89.38 7.43
N PHE A 50 -4.96 89.30 8.67
CA PHE A 50 -3.76 88.53 9.00
C PHE A 50 -3.94 87.02 8.74
N GLY A 51 -5.10 86.46 9.07
CA GLY A 51 -5.45 85.06 8.79
C GLY A 51 -5.56 84.74 7.29
N ASP A 52 -6.05 85.68 6.49
CA ASP A 52 -6.21 85.52 5.04
C ASP A 52 -4.87 85.34 4.30
N MET A 53 -3.77 85.89 4.83
CA MET A 53 -2.42 85.71 4.26
C MET A 53 -1.92 84.26 4.36
N PHE A 54 -2.36 83.51 5.38
CA PHE A 54 -2.06 82.09 5.53
C PHE A 54 -2.94 81.20 4.64
N GLY A 55 -4.02 81.73 4.06
CA GLY A 55 -4.95 80.98 3.22
C GLY A 55 -4.29 80.39 1.97
N GLY A 56 -3.44 81.16 1.27
CA GLY A 56 -2.73 80.69 0.07
C GLY A 56 -1.69 79.61 0.36
N LEU A 57 -0.94 79.75 1.46
CA LEU A 57 0.04 78.76 1.93
C LEU A 57 -0.67 77.46 2.36
N ASN A 58 -1.77 77.57 3.12
CA ASN A 58 -2.58 76.44 3.54
C ASN A 58 -3.22 75.71 2.35
N ALA A 59 -3.68 76.45 1.33
CA ALA A 59 -4.20 75.87 0.10
C ALA A 59 -3.12 75.10 -0.68
N LEU A 60 -1.89 75.62 -0.76
CA LEU A 60 -0.76 74.94 -1.41
C LEU A 60 -0.38 73.65 -0.68
N PHE A 61 -0.26 73.68 0.66
CA PHE A 61 0.02 72.48 1.44
C PHE A 61 -1.11 71.45 1.34
N SER A 62 -2.37 71.90 1.34
CA SER A 62 -3.53 71.01 1.16
C SER A 62 -3.53 70.37 -0.23
N GLY A 63 -3.19 71.12 -1.28
CA GLY A 63 -3.05 70.60 -2.65
C GLY A 63 -1.90 69.60 -2.80
N LEU A 64 -0.74 69.87 -2.19
CA LEU A 64 0.40 68.94 -2.17
C LEU A 64 0.10 67.67 -1.37
N ALA A 65 -0.55 67.79 -0.22
CA ALA A 65 -0.99 66.64 0.58
C ALA A 65 -1.99 65.78 -0.20
N PHE A 66 -2.94 66.40 -0.89
CA PHE A 66 -3.89 65.71 -1.76
C PHE A 66 -3.20 65.04 -2.96
N GLY A 67 -2.23 65.70 -3.59
CA GLY A 67 -1.41 65.11 -4.65
C GLY A 67 -0.59 63.90 -4.17
N GLY A 68 0.02 64.01 -2.98
CA GLY A 68 0.72 62.91 -2.33
C GLY A 68 -0.21 61.73 -2.01
N LEU A 69 -1.43 62.02 -1.53
CA LEU A 69 -2.46 61.01 -1.29
C LEU A 69 -2.87 60.29 -2.59
N ILE A 70 -3.06 61.02 -3.69
CA ILE A 70 -3.35 60.42 -5.00
C ILE A 70 -2.21 59.49 -5.44
N ILE A 71 -0.95 59.93 -5.32
CA ILE A 71 0.22 59.11 -5.66
C ILE A 71 0.25 57.84 -4.79
N ALA A 72 0.00 57.96 -3.49
CA ALA A 72 -0.07 56.82 -2.58
C ALA A 72 -1.16 55.82 -3.00
N ILE A 73 -2.36 56.31 -3.34
CA ILE A 73 -3.46 55.46 -3.84
C ILE A 73 -3.07 54.75 -5.15
N LEU A 74 -2.40 55.44 -6.07
CA LEU A 74 -1.93 54.84 -7.33
C LEU A 74 -0.87 53.77 -7.09
N LEU A 75 0.07 54.00 -6.17
CA LEU A 75 1.09 53.02 -5.78
C LEU A 75 0.45 51.80 -5.08
N GLN A 76 -0.49 52.03 -4.15
CA GLN A 76 -1.23 50.95 -3.49
C GLN A 76 -2.04 50.11 -4.49
N ARG A 77 -2.68 50.71 -5.49
CA ARG A 77 -3.38 49.98 -6.56
C ARG A 77 -2.44 49.08 -7.36
N ARG A 78 -1.21 49.53 -7.64
CA ARG A 78 -0.19 48.71 -8.31
C ARG A 78 0.25 47.54 -7.43
N GLN A 79 0.51 47.78 -6.15
CA GLN A 79 0.86 46.73 -5.19
C GLN A 79 -0.25 45.67 -5.05
N LEU A 80 -1.51 46.10 -4.94
CA LEU A 80 -2.65 45.20 -4.85
C LEU A 80 -2.76 44.30 -6.10
N LYS A 81 -2.54 44.88 -7.29
CA LYS A 81 -2.56 44.10 -8.54
C LYS A 81 -1.48 43.02 -8.54
N LEU A 82 -0.25 43.36 -8.15
CA LEU A 82 0.84 42.38 -8.05
C LEU A 82 0.51 41.26 -7.06
N GLN A 83 -0.09 41.57 -5.91
CA GLN A 83 -0.52 40.56 -4.93
C GLN A 83 -1.62 39.64 -5.48
N VAL A 84 -2.60 40.18 -6.22
CA VAL A 84 -3.63 39.37 -6.87
C VAL A 84 -3.02 38.42 -7.91
N ASP A 85 -2.06 38.91 -8.70
CA ASP A 85 -1.35 38.10 -9.68
C ASP A 85 -0.51 36.98 -9.00
N GLU A 86 0.18 37.28 -7.91
CA GLU A 86 0.95 36.30 -7.13
C GLU A 86 0.03 35.22 -6.50
N LEU A 87 -1.10 35.63 -5.92
CA LEU A 87 -2.10 34.70 -5.38
C LEU A 87 -2.68 33.78 -6.46
N ALA A 88 -2.85 34.28 -7.69
CA ALA A 88 -3.30 33.47 -8.81
C ALA A 88 -2.27 32.39 -9.16
N LEU A 89 -0.97 32.73 -9.15
CA LEU A 89 0.11 31.77 -9.37
C LEU A 89 0.19 30.73 -8.23
N GLN A 90 0.11 31.16 -6.97
CA GLN A 90 0.12 30.24 -5.81
C GLN A 90 -1.05 29.25 -5.85
N ARG A 91 -2.26 29.70 -6.21
CA ARG A 91 -3.42 28.80 -6.37
C ARG A 91 -3.17 27.75 -7.44
N LYS A 92 -2.56 28.14 -8.57
CA LYS A 92 -2.20 27.22 -9.65
C LYS A 92 -1.14 26.20 -9.22
N GLU A 93 -0.11 26.61 -8.48
CA GLU A 93 0.89 25.68 -7.94
C GLU A 93 0.29 24.68 -6.95
N LEU A 94 -0.62 25.12 -6.08
CA LEU A 94 -1.34 24.25 -5.15
C LEU A 94 -2.22 23.23 -5.88
N GLU A 95 -2.88 23.65 -6.97
CA GLU A 95 -3.67 22.74 -7.81
C GLU A 95 -2.78 21.67 -8.47
N LEU A 96 -1.64 22.07 -9.04
CA LEU A 96 -0.66 21.14 -9.61
C LEU A 96 -0.13 20.17 -8.55
N THR A 97 0.22 20.67 -7.36
CA THR A 97 0.70 19.85 -6.23
C THR A 97 -0.35 18.83 -5.80
N ARG A 98 -1.63 19.22 -5.71
CA ARG A 98 -2.74 18.30 -5.40
C ARG A 98 -2.90 17.22 -6.47
N LYS A 99 -2.72 17.58 -7.74
CA LYS A 99 -2.78 16.63 -8.86
C LYS A 99 -1.64 15.61 -8.79
N GLU A 100 -0.42 16.06 -8.50
CA GLU A 100 0.74 15.18 -8.32
C GLU A 100 0.57 14.24 -7.12
N LEU A 101 0.12 14.75 -5.97
CA LEU A 101 -0.14 13.95 -4.78
C LEU A 101 -1.21 12.88 -5.03
N LYS A 102 -2.24 13.20 -5.81
CA LYS A 102 -3.25 12.21 -6.21
C LYS A 102 -2.62 11.10 -7.05
N GLY A 103 -1.71 11.44 -7.98
CA GLY A 103 -0.94 10.47 -8.76
C GLY A 103 -0.04 9.60 -7.88
N GLN A 104 0.70 10.20 -6.95
CA GLN A 104 1.56 9.47 -6.00
C GLN A 104 0.76 8.52 -5.12
N LYS A 105 -0.42 8.93 -4.63
CA LYS A 105 -1.30 8.05 -3.85
C LYS A 105 -1.71 6.82 -4.65
N GLN A 106 -2.12 7.00 -5.91
CA GLN A 106 -2.47 5.88 -6.79
C GLN A 106 -1.27 4.95 -7.03
N GLN A 107 -0.08 5.50 -7.24
CA GLN A 107 1.14 4.73 -7.39
C GLN A 107 1.50 3.93 -6.13
N LEU A 108 1.35 4.53 -4.94
CA LEU A 108 1.55 3.84 -3.66
C LEU A 108 0.54 2.71 -3.45
N GLU A 109 -0.73 2.92 -3.79
CA GLU A 109 -1.75 1.87 -3.74
C GLU A 109 -1.41 0.71 -4.68
N GLN A 110 -0.95 1.00 -5.89
CA GLN A 110 -0.49 -0.03 -6.83
C GLN A 110 0.77 -0.75 -6.32
N GLN A 111 1.73 -0.01 -5.76
CA GLN A 111 2.93 -0.58 -5.17
C GLN A 111 2.60 -1.51 -4.00
N ASN A 112 1.68 -1.11 -3.11
CA ASN A 112 1.22 -1.95 -1.99
C ASN A 112 0.57 -3.24 -2.46
N ARG A 113 -0.21 -3.20 -3.56
CA ARG A 113 -0.77 -4.41 -4.19
C ARG A 113 0.34 -5.32 -4.73
N THR A 114 1.32 -4.75 -5.44
CA THR A 114 2.47 -5.50 -5.98
C THR A 114 3.30 -6.12 -4.86
N LEU A 115 3.59 -5.38 -3.79
CA LEU A 115 4.34 -5.88 -2.62
C LEU A 115 3.60 -7.00 -1.91
N SER A 116 2.28 -6.87 -1.74
CA SER A 116 1.47 -7.93 -1.14
C SER A 116 1.52 -9.22 -1.96
N ARG A 117 1.45 -9.10 -3.30
CA ARG A 117 1.61 -10.23 -4.22
C ARG A 117 3.00 -10.86 -4.12
N GLN A 118 4.06 -10.05 -4.12
CA GLN A 118 5.44 -10.54 -3.98
C GLN A 118 5.67 -11.25 -2.64
N ASN A 119 5.19 -10.70 -1.53
CA ASN A 119 5.30 -11.32 -0.21
C ASN A 119 4.60 -12.68 -0.15
N PHE A 120 3.41 -12.77 -0.77
CA PHE A 120 2.69 -14.02 -0.92
C PHE A 120 3.49 -15.03 -1.76
N GLU A 121 3.93 -14.64 -2.97
CA GLU A 121 4.68 -15.49 -3.88
C GLU A 121 5.97 -16.01 -3.23
N ASN A 122 6.73 -15.13 -2.57
CA ASN A 122 7.95 -15.49 -1.83
C ASN A 122 7.66 -16.55 -0.76
N THR A 123 6.62 -16.33 0.06
CA THR A 123 6.23 -17.29 1.11
C THR A 123 5.77 -18.61 0.49
N PHE A 124 4.97 -18.56 -0.56
CA PHE A 124 4.49 -19.75 -1.27
C PHE A 124 5.64 -20.59 -1.81
N PHE A 125 6.58 -19.98 -2.55
CA PHE A 125 7.72 -20.70 -3.13
C PHE A 125 8.70 -21.20 -2.08
N GLN A 126 8.88 -20.48 -0.96
CA GLN A 126 9.64 -20.98 0.19
C GLN A 126 8.99 -22.24 0.78
N LEU A 127 7.68 -22.24 1.00
CA LEU A 127 6.96 -23.43 1.48
C LEU A 127 7.06 -24.60 0.49
N LEU A 128 7.04 -24.32 -0.81
CA LEU A 128 7.20 -25.32 -1.86
C LEU A 128 8.62 -25.91 -1.89
N SER A 129 9.62 -25.08 -1.65
CA SER A 129 11.01 -25.52 -1.49
C SER A 129 11.16 -26.42 -0.27
N LEU A 130 10.61 -26.02 0.88
CA LEU A 130 10.59 -26.82 2.11
C LEU A 130 9.88 -28.16 1.90
N TYR A 131 8.80 -28.19 1.11
CA TYR A 131 8.13 -29.44 0.75
C TYR A 131 9.06 -30.38 -0.02
N ASN A 132 9.73 -29.88 -1.06
CA ASN A 132 10.68 -30.70 -1.81
C ASN A 132 11.86 -31.15 -0.94
N GLU A 133 12.38 -30.30 -0.07
CA GLU A 133 13.45 -30.65 0.87
C GLU A 133 13.03 -31.79 1.81
N LEU A 134 11.84 -31.67 2.44
CA LEU A 134 11.29 -32.74 3.27
C LEU A 134 11.15 -34.04 2.48
N VAL A 135 10.57 -33.98 1.28
CA VAL A 135 10.43 -35.15 0.40
C VAL A 135 11.80 -35.77 0.11
N THR A 136 12.81 -34.99 -0.26
CA THR A 136 14.16 -35.52 -0.56
C THR A 136 14.89 -36.07 0.66
N SER A 137 14.59 -35.55 1.85
CA SER A 137 15.19 -36.02 3.11
C SER A 137 14.53 -37.29 3.64
N LEU A 138 13.40 -37.73 3.06
CA LEU A 138 12.76 -38.99 3.42
C LEU A 138 13.73 -40.15 3.25
N LYS A 139 13.80 -40.99 4.28
CA LYS A 139 14.55 -42.24 4.27
C LYS A 139 13.70 -43.30 4.92
N THR A 140 13.74 -44.49 4.34
CA THR A 140 13.23 -45.71 4.97
C THR A 140 14.42 -46.56 5.40
N GLY A 141 14.25 -47.42 6.41
CA GLY A 141 15.30 -48.35 6.84
C GLY A 141 15.78 -49.30 5.73
N SER A 142 15.02 -49.42 4.64
CA SER A 142 15.26 -50.24 3.47
C SER A 142 15.94 -49.48 2.32
N ALA A 143 17.07 -48.80 2.57
CA ALA A 143 17.91 -48.09 1.57
C ALA A 143 17.20 -47.16 0.55
N THR A 144 15.89 -46.94 0.69
CA THR A 144 15.04 -46.19 -0.23
C THR A 144 14.96 -44.78 0.31
N THR A 145 15.22 -43.81 -0.56
CA THR A 145 15.31 -42.39 -0.20
C THR A 145 14.42 -41.55 -1.08
N GLY A 146 14.06 -40.36 -0.61
CA GLY A 146 13.31 -39.40 -1.40
C GLY A 146 11.88 -39.85 -1.72
N ARG A 147 11.48 -39.64 -2.98
CA ARG A 147 10.12 -39.94 -3.47
C ARG A 147 9.81 -41.43 -3.50
N ASP A 148 10.81 -42.29 -3.66
CA ASP A 148 10.61 -43.75 -3.70
C ASP A 148 10.07 -44.30 -2.37
N CYS A 149 10.26 -43.56 -1.26
CA CYS A 149 9.64 -43.89 0.01
C CYS A 149 8.11 -43.93 -0.09
N PHE A 150 7.48 -43.04 -0.87
CA PHE A 150 6.03 -43.03 -1.03
C PHE A 150 5.52 -44.31 -1.69
N MET A 151 6.21 -44.82 -2.71
CA MET A 151 5.89 -46.11 -3.32
C MET A 151 5.96 -47.25 -2.28
N THR A 152 7.00 -47.28 -1.46
CA THR A 152 7.13 -48.28 -0.37
C THR A 152 5.98 -48.18 0.62
N PHE A 153 5.58 -46.97 1.01
CA PHE A 153 4.45 -46.76 1.92
C PHE A 153 3.11 -47.14 1.29
N CYS A 154 2.89 -46.85 0.01
CA CYS A 154 1.72 -47.33 -0.74
C CYS A 154 1.63 -48.86 -0.67
N ASN A 155 2.74 -49.54 -0.97
CA ASN A 155 2.79 -51.00 -0.98
C ASN A 155 2.53 -51.60 0.41
N LEU A 156 3.09 -51.02 1.47
CA LEU A 156 2.85 -51.47 2.85
C LEU A 156 1.39 -51.29 3.24
N TYR A 157 0.80 -50.12 2.94
CA TYR A 157 -0.61 -49.88 3.20
C TYR A 157 -1.51 -50.86 2.43
N PHE A 158 -1.26 -51.07 1.14
CA PHE A 158 -2.07 -51.98 0.33
C PHE A 158 -1.96 -53.43 0.79
N ARG A 159 -0.76 -53.88 1.17
CA ARG A 159 -0.58 -55.23 1.77
C ARG A 159 -1.37 -55.38 3.06
N ALA A 160 -1.31 -54.41 3.95
CA ALA A 160 -2.05 -54.45 5.22
C ALA A 160 -3.57 -54.52 4.97
N VAL A 161 -4.10 -53.76 4.02
CA VAL A 161 -5.51 -53.83 3.63
C VAL A 161 -5.87 -55.21 3.07
N GLN A 162 -5.03 -55.77 2.18
CA GLN A 162 -5.26 -57.09 1.59
C GLN A 162 -5.21 -58.21 2.64
N GLU A 163 -4.31 -58.13 3.62
CA GLU A 163 -4.23 -59.09 4.73
C GLU A 163 -5.47 -59.03 5.62
N SER A 164 -5.95 -57.83 5.95
CA SER A 164 -7.22 -57.64 6.66
C SER A 164 -8.40 -58.28 5.92
N ILE A 165 -8.49 -58.09 4.59
CA ILE A 165 -9.55 -58.69 3.77
C ILE A 165 -9.45 -60.22 3.78
N LYS A 166 -8.23 -60.78 3.60
CA LYS A 166 -8.00 -62.23 3.67
C LYS A 166 -8.33 -62.81 5.04
N GLY A 167 -8.15 -62.03 6.11
CA GLY A 167 -8.56 -62.35 7.47
C GLY A 167 -10.07 -62.28 7.72
N GLY A 168 -10.89 -61.99 6.69
CA GLY A 168 -12.35 -61.92 6.79
C GLY A 168 -12.89 -60.59 7.29
N GLN A 169 -12.04 -59.55 7.43
CA GLN A 169 -12.48 -58.23 7.84
C GLN A 169 -13.25 -57.54 6.70
N ARG A 170 -14.48 -57.11 6.97
CA ARG A 170 -15.25 -56.29 6.02
C ARG A 170 -14.58 -54.92 5.87
N MET A 171 -14.25 -54.56 4.63
CA MET A 171 -13.68 -53.25 4.34
C MET A 171 -14.78 -52.17 4.30
N THR A 172 -14.57 -51.12 5.08
CA THR A 172 -15.40 -49.92 5.19
C THR A 172 -14.50 -48.69 5.18
N ASP A 173 -15.06 -47.51 4.94
CA ASP A 173 -14.33 -46.24 4.99
C ASP A 173 -13.58 -46.06 6.33
N LYS A 174 -14.23 -46.44 7.43
CA LYS A 174 -13.63 -46.38 8.76
C LYS A 174 -12.44 -47.32 8.90
N SER A 175 -12.57 -48.57 8.43
CA SER A 175 -11.46 -49.53 8.50
C SER A 175 -10.30 -49.14 7.59
N LEU A 176 -10.55 -48.54 6.42
CA LEU A 176 -9.50 -47.98 5.56
C LEU A 176 -8.69 -46.91 6.29
N GLY A 177 -9.37 -46.01 7.01
CA GLY A 177 -8.75 -44.95 7.81
C GLY A 177 -8.00 -45.47 9.04
N GLU A 178 -8.53 -46.50 9.70
CA GLU A 178 -7.87 -47.15 10.85
C GLU A 178 -6.61 -47.89 10.43
N ILE A 179 -6.67 -48.71 9.37
CA ILE A 179 -5.50 -49.40 8.81
C ILE A 179 -4.46 -48.37 8.39
N TYR A 180 -4.89 -47.30 7.71
CA TYR A 180 -3.99 -46.22 7.32
C TYR A 180 -3.28 -45.65 8.55
N SER A 181 -4.03 -45.33 9.60
CA SER A 181 -3.50 -44.73 10.83
C SER A 181 -2.52 -45.66 11.55
N ILE A 182 -2.80 -46.96 11.60
CA ILE A 182 -1.91 -47.97 12.22
C ILE A 182 -0.61 -48.08 11.43
N GLN A 183 -0.69 -48.23 10.11
CA GLN A 183 0.51 -48.31 9.26
C GLN A 183 1.31 -47.01 9.32
N PHE A 184 0.63 -45.86 9.33
CA PHE A 184 1.26 -44.55 9.48
C PHE A 184 1.88 -44.28 10.85
N ALA A 185 1.40 -44.91 11.92
CA ALA A 185 2.03 -44.82 13.23
C ALA A 185 3.42 -45.46 13.25
N GLY A 186 3.66 -46.46 12.38
CA GLY A 186 4.96 -47.11 12.19
C GLY A 186 5.88 -46.41 11.20
N PHE A 187 5.43 -45.35 10.51
CA PHE A 187 6.24 -44.62 9.54
C PHE A 187 7.10 -43.53 10.17
N PRO A 188 8.20 -43.13 9.49
CA PRO A 188 8.95 -41.95 9.87
C PRO A 188 8.01 -40.73 9.96
N LYS A 189 8.13 -39.95 11.05
CA LYS A 189 7.31 -38.75 11.32
C LYS A 189 7.33 -37.77 10.14
N GLU A 190 8.36 -37.85 9.32
CA GLU A 190 8.66 -37.05 8.15
C GLU A 190 7.57 -37.15 7.06
N VAL A 191 6.93 -38.33 6.87
CA VAL A 191 5.84 -38.47 5.87
C VAL A 191 4.59 -37.72 6.31
N SER A 192 4.25 -37.81 7.61
CA SER A 192 3.16 -37.02 8.18
C SER A 192 3.45 -35.52 8.06
N ASN A 193 4.71 -35.11 8.23
CA ASN A 193 5.13 -33.73 8.04
C ASN A 193 4.94 -33.26 6.59
N CYS A 194 5.20 -34.10 5.60
CA CYS A 194 4.97 -33.77 4.17
C CYS A 194 3.49 -33.44 3.91
N PHE A 195 2.56 -34.28 4.38
CA PHE A 195 1.12 -34.02 4.17
C PHE A 195 0.58 -32.85 4.98
N ARG A 196 1.11 -32.61 6.19
CA ARG A 196 0.81 -31.40 6.96
C ARG A 196 1.29 -30.14 6.25
N LEU A 197 2.49 -30.18 5.67
CA LEU A 197 3.02 -29.06 4.92
C LEU A 197 2.22 -28.82 3.64
N LEU A 198 1.85 -29.88 2.91
CA LEU A 198 0.95 -29.80 1.77
C LEU A 198 -0.39 -29.14 2.14
N TYR A 199 -1.02 -29.59 3.23
CA TYR A 199 -2.23 -28.98 3.76
C TYR A 199 -2.02 -27.49 4.05
N ASN A 200 -0.91 -27.12 4.70
CA ASN A 200 -0.60 -25.73 5.00
C ASN A 200 -0.36 -24.88 3.74
N ILE A 201 0.28 -25.42 2.71
CA ILE A 201 0.47 -24.74 1.42
C ILE A 201 -0.89 -24.49 0.77
N LEU A 202 -1.74 -25.53 0.67
CA LEU A 202 -3.07 -25.38 0.07
C LEU A 202 -3.92 -24.40 0.88
N LYS A 203 -3.86 -24.46 2.21
CA LYS A 203 -4.57 -23.53 3.09
C LYS A 203 -4.04 -22.10 3.01
N PHE A 204 -2.73 -21.93 2.81
CA PHE A 204 -2.11 -20.62 2.61
C PHE A 204 -2.65 -19.97 1.33
N VAL A 205 -2.73 -20.74 0.24
CA VAL A 205 -3.37 -20.29 -1.01
C VAL A 205 -4.87 -20.01 -0.78
N ASP A 206 -5.57 -20.91 -0.08
CA ASP A 206 -7.02 -20.81 0.16
C ASP A 206 -7.44 -19.57 0.95
N ARG A 207 -6.60 -19.14 1.90
CA ARG A 207 -6.81 -17.95 2.73
C ARG A 207 -6.39 -16.66 2.05
N SER A 208 -5.60 -16.75 0.99
CA SER A 208 -5.16 -15.57 0.27
C SER A 208 -6.33 -14.99 -0.53
N SER A 209 -6.47 -13.66 -0.53
CA SER A 209 -7.43 -12.94 -1.37
C SER A 209 -6.97 -12.82 -2.84
N MET A 210 -6.06 -13.70 -3.28
CA MET A 210 -5.46 -13.65 -4.60
C MET A 210 -6.38 -14.28 -5.64
N SER A 211 -6.67 -13.55 -6.73
CA SER A 211 -7.42 -14.06 -7.88
C SER A 211 -6.79 -15.32 -8.51
N ASP A 212 -5.46 -15.42 -8.42
CA ASP A 212 -4.67 -16.43 -9.11
C ASP A 212 -4.46 -17.71 -8.27
N GLY A 213 -5.20 -17.93 -7.18
CA GLY A 213 -5.02 -19.11 -6.28
C GLY A 213 -5.00 -20.47 -7.01
N LYS A 214 -5.74 -20.58 -8.11
CA LYS A 214 -5.75 -21.78 -8.97
C LYS A 214 -4.41 -22.02 -9.69
N VAL A 215 -3.70 -20.96 -10.07
CA VAL A 215 -2.36 -21.08 -10.68
C VAL A 215 -1.41 -21.72 -9.68
N TYR A 216 -1.38 -21.25 -8.44
CA TYR A 216 -0.51 -21.77 -7.40
C TYR A 216 -0.83 -23.22 -7.01
N THR A 217 -2.12 -23.55 -6.84
CA THR A 217 -2.52 -24.94 -6.53
C THR A 217 -2.25 -25.89 -7.70
N ASN A 218 -2.29 -25.43 -8.95
CA ASN A 218 -1.83 -26.21 -10.09
C ASN A 218 -0.32 -26.49 -10.04
N LEU A 219 0.50 -25.53 -9.59
CA LEU A 219 1.93 -25.75 -9.40
C LEU A 219 2.20 -26.81 -8.32
N VAL A 220 1.48 -26.73 -7.19
CA VAL A 220 1.54 -27.75 -6.13
C VAL A 220 1.17 -29.12 -6.70
N ARG A 221 0.05 -29.20 -7.42
CA ARG A 221 -0.44 -30.44 -8.02
C ARG A 221 0.54 -31.07 -9.01
N ALA A 222 1.30 -30.26 -9.74
CA ALA A 222 2.32 -30.73 -10.69
C ALA A 222 3.55 -31.36 -10.01
N LEU A 223 3.77 -31.09 -8.72
CA LEU A 223 4.89 -31.65 -7.96
C LEU A 223 4.60 -32.99 -7.30
N LEU A 224 3.31 -33.34 -7.17
CA LEU A 224 2.86 -34.56 -6.53
C LEU A 224 2.96 -35.73 -7.50
N THR A 225 3.69 -36.76 -7.08
CA THR A 225 3.70 -38.04 -7.79
C THR A 225 2.39 -38.79 -7.61
N GLU A 226 2.17 -39.80 -8.44
CA GLU A 226 0.98 -40.63 -8.33
C GLU A 226 0.92 -41.41 -7.00
N ASP A 227 2.08 -41.85 -6.48
CA ASP A 227 2.17 -42.51 -5.18
C ASP A 227 1.84 -41.55 -4.03
N GLU A 228 2.32 -40.30 -4.11
CA GLU A 228 1.92 -39.25 -3.18
C GLU A 228 0.40 -39.02 -3.21
N LEU A 229 -0.19 -38.92 -4.41
CA LEU A 229 -1.63 -38.73 -4.57
C LEU A 229 -2.43 -39.90 -3.99
N LEU A 230 -1.97 -41.15 -4.15
CA LEU A 230 -2.61 -42.33 -3.55
C LEU A 230 -2.56 -42.28 -2.02
N LEU A 231 -1.43 -41.91 -1.43
CA LEU A 231 -1.32 -41.79 0.02
C LEU A 231 -2.18 -40.64 0.55
N ILE A 232 -2.17 -39.49 -0.11
CA ILE A 232 -3.02 -38.35 0.23
C ILE A 232 -4.51 -38.71 0.14
N PHE A 233 -4.87 -39.51 -0.87
CA PHE A 233 -6.23 -40.03 -1.05
C PHE A 233 -6.68 -40.83 0.18
N TYR A 234 -5.92 -41.87 0.53
CA TYR A 234 -6.30 -42.73 1.67
C TYR A 234 -6.07 -42.05 3.02
N ASN A 235 -5.19 -41.04 3.09
CA ASN A 235 -5.02 -40.22 4.28
C ASN A 235 -6.32 -39.54 4.70
N CYS A 236 -7.17 -39.14 3.75
CA CYS A 236 -8.42 -38.43 4.07
C CYS A 236 -9.49 -39.31 4.73
N TYR A 237 -9.34 -40.65 4.71
CA TYR A 237 -10.16 -41.56 5.50
C TYR A 237 -9.76 -41.57 6.99
N SER A 238 -8.54 -41.11 7.31
CA SER A 238 -8.09 -40.95 8.70
C SER A 238 -8.63 -39.65 9.32
N GLU A 239 -8.78 -39.65 10.65
CA GLU A 239 -9.20 -38.48 11.42
C GLU A 239 -8.24 -37.29 11.25
N GLN A 240 -6.94 -37.56 11.06
CA GLN A 240 -5.91 -36.55 10.88
C GLN A 240 -5.96 -35.92 9.48
N GLY A 241 -6.29 -36.72 8.46
CA GLY A 241 -6.31 -36.28 7.06
C GLY A 241 -7.62 -35.68 6.58
N LYS A 242 -8.73 -35.87 7.31
CA LYS A 242 -10.07 -35.42 6.87
C LYS A 242 -10.16 -33.92 6.52
N LYS A 243 -9.34 -33.07 7.16
CA LYS A 243 -9.30 -31.61 6.89
C LYS A 243 -8.72 -31.28 5.51
N LEU A 244 -7.97 -32.19 4.89
CA LEU A 244 -7.39 -32.01 3.57
C LEU A 244 -8.42 -32.25 2.45
N LYS A 245 -9.39 -33.15 2.68
CA LYS A 245 -10.47 -33.49 1.73
C LYS A 245 -11.11 -32.29 1.01
N PRO A 246 -11.64 -31.25 1.72
CA PRO A 246 -12.28 -30.12 1.04
C PRO A 246 -11.32 -29.33 0.14
N LEU A 247 -10.03 -29.26 0.49
CA LEU A 247 -9.02 -28.59 -0.34
C LEU A 247 -8.70 -29.42 -1.59
N LEU A 248 -8.64 -30.75 -1.47
CA LEU A 248 -8.43 -31.63 -2.63
C LEU A 248 -9.58 -31.51 -3.64
N GLU A 249 -10.82 -31.40 -3.13
CA GLU A 249 -12.03 -31.21 -3.94
C GLU A 249 -12.10 -29.82 -4.58
N ARG A 250 -11.80 -28.76 -3.81
CA ARG A 250 -11.83 -27.37 -4.29
C ARG A 250 -10.80 -27.12 -5.39
N TYR A 251 -9.60 -27.66 -5.25
CA TYR A 251 -8.47 -27.41 -6.15
C TYR A 251 -8.22 -28.53 -7.17
N SER A 252 -9.13 -29.50 -7.27
CA SER A 252 -9.02 -30.60 -8.24
C SER A 252 -7.69 -31.36 -8.15
N MET A 253 -7.23 -31.59 -6.91
CA MET A 253 -5.89 -32.14 -6.63
C MET A 253 -5.71 -33.56 -7.15
N LEU A 254 -6.79 -34.32 -7.30
CA LEU A 254 -6.79 -35.72 -7.72
C LEU A 254 -6.97 -35.90 -9.24
N LYS A 255 -6.89 -34.82 -10.04
CA LYS A 255 -7.10 -34.86 -11.50
C LYS A 255 -6.25 -35.90 -12.23
N HIS A 256 -5.01 -36.11 -11.78
CA HIS A 256 -4.05 -37.02 -12.43
C HIS A 256 -3.94 -38.38 -11.74
N LEU A 257 -4.80 -38.66 -10.76
CA LEU A 257 -4.81 -39.95 -10.08
C LEU A 257 -5.38 -41.04 -11.01
N ASN A 258 -4.60 -42.08 -11.31
CA ASN A 258 -5.12 -43.25 -12.00
C ASN A 258 -5.99 -44.07 -11.05
N ARG A 259 -7.29 -44.09 -11.33
CA ARG A 259 -8.28 -44.81 -10.53
C ARG A 259 -8.02 -46.32 -10.46
N LYS A 260 -7.34 -46.90 -11.46
CA LYS A 260 -6.97 -48.32 -11.47
C LYS A 260 -5.93 -48.70 -10.41
N ARG A 261 -5.23 -47.71 -9.84
CA ARG A 261 -4.26 -47.92 -8.76
C ARG A 261 -4.90 -47.83 -7.37
N LEU A 262 -6.18 -47.51 -7.28
CA LEU A 262 -6.92 -47.60 -6.02
C LEU A 262 -7.04 -49.08 -5.60
N LEU A 263 -7.19 -49.32 -4.30
CA LEU A 263 -7.51 -50.64 -3.76
C LEU A 263 -8.80 -51.21 -4.35
N ASP A 264 -9.78 -50.33 -4.58
CA ASP A 264 -11.02 -50.60 -5.29
C ASP A 264 -11.41 -49.32 -6.05
N GLU A 265 -11.83 -49.44 -7.32
CA GLU A 265 -12.22 -48.29 -8.14
C GLU A 265 -13.42 -47.52 -7.54
N SER A 266 -14.28 -48.20 -6.79
CA SER A 266 -15.43 -47.60 -6.09
C SER A 266 -15.02 -46.61 -5.01
N HIS A 267 -13.80 -46.72 -4.46
CA HIS A 267 -13.30 -45.74 -3.48
C HIS A 267 -13.25 -44.32 -4.06
N ALA A 268 -13.13 -44.17 -5.39
CA ALA A 268 -13.17 -42.86 -6.04
C ALA A 268 -14.43 -42.05 -5.68
N ALA A 269 -15.54 -42.71 -5.32
CA ALA A 269 -16.79 -42.08 -4.92
C ALA A 269 -16.71 -41.33 -3.56
N PHE A 270 -15.67 -41.56 -2.76
CA PHE A 270 -15.45 -40.84 -1.50
C PHE A 270 -15.23 -39.33 -1.69
N TYR A 271 -14.71 -38.94 -2.85
CA TYR A 271 -14.50 -37.54 -3.21
C TYR A 271 -15.57 -37.05 -4.17
N HIS A 272 -15.98 -35.80 -4.00
CA HIS A 272 -16.80 -35.11 -4.98
C HIS A 272 -16.10 -35.07 -6.35
N HIS A 273 -16.88 -35.13 -7.44
CA HIS A 273 -16.37 -35.17 -8.81
C HIS A 273 -15.34 -34.08 -9.14
N ASN A 274 -15.49 -32.89 -8.52
CA ASN A 274 -14.60 -31.73 -8.65
C ASN A 274 -13.13 -32.03 -8.26
N ALA A 275 -12.88 -33.02 -7.40
CA ALA A 275 -11.52 -33.45 -7.08
C ALA A 275 -10.76 -33.98 -8.30
N TYR A 276 -11.48 -34.53 -9.29
CA TYR A 276 -10.92 -35.20 -10.46
C TYR A 276 -11.02 -34.39 -11.76
N THR A 277 -11.97 -33.47 -11.86
CA THR A 277 -12.21 -32.69 -13.08
C THR A 277 -11.82 -31.24 -12.92
N ARG A 278 -11.61 -30.55 -14.04
CA ARG A 278 -11.19 -29.16 -14.07
C ARG A 278 -12.25 -28.35 -13.33
N SER A 279 -11.92 -27.74 -12.19
CA SER A 279 -12.86 -26.88 -11.47
C SER A 279 -13.46 -25.84 -12.43
N VAL A 280 -14.79 -25.78 -12.47
CA VAL A 280 -15.54 -24.69 -13.09
C VAL A 280 -14.99 -23.37 -12.49
N PRO A 281 -14.83 -22.29 -13.27
CA PRO A 281 -14.39 -21.02 -12.72
C PRO A 281 -15.27 -20.64 -11.53
N LEU A 282 -14.64 -20.28 -10.40
CA LEU A 282 -15.35 -19.65 -9.30
C LEU A 282 -15.78 -18.27 -9.81
N GLU A 283 -17.08 -18.08 -10.00
CA GLU A 283 -17.70 -16.75 -10.04
C GLU A 283 -17.58 -16.06 -8.67
#